data_AF-A0A942EMK5-F1
#
_entry.id   AF-A0A942EMK5-F1
#
_cell.length_a   1.000
_cell.length_b   1.000
_cell.length_c   1.000
_cell.angle_alpha   90.00
_cell.angle_beta   90.00
_cell.angle_gamma   90.00
#
_symmetry.space_group_name_H-M   'P 1'
#
loop_
_entity.id
_entity.type
_entity.pdbx_description
1 polymer ?
#
loop_
_entity_poly.entity_id
_entity_poly.type
_entity_poly.pdbx_seq_one_letter_code
_entity_poly.pdbx_strand_id
1 'polypeptide(L)'
;MSIENSLNEFVDQSASSIALPSFRFQTETRTVDRLVQIFQKIRDGVVLSIGDRDFLIEASKFRPSIRERLSSWISTPTDEGSVREINALALQILQKELPSAPLVTRVEEKLVSNRNPSARETAYLARLVSSCLTRDSSFPEVLERFKEQGGKDTPTRGELIDLVMQFNREALPKISLAGSSICRVSIIQEGKGIRDVEIRYNQEGYLEIIDGPVSPLDISYRQTLTASQQEEICALYHTLADGAYYNNLGELLEFIGYFRQAREGHPGLTLQAAYASYHPNLEGIFDKYQSGTCILLATKFSQSLERQGIQVQCVARLTSNSWSKLPIPEVEESPKWSFFSEEIKGFEHTDVICCFTDENGDKGIFKFQCSFEKNNPKEIQKFLRGRIRSGPETFFLEEQIHGGEDYPNRLVDHGEIAKARLKGRFKAVMMKDKMIFGIDFLKGNIYINSSWAATMEGLPLRLGKVSIDFEDLANPDAIGTYQVDGVERELSHREALRIVLDKVRSHMIIPENMEEDLIAVAQNSAALFEEIFIQPLPMIKAHYDDLVVIGQKMKTLKTMAEDKTIPITRYKELDGRYCDIINLFSKPSSYQEIGAAILALQGQLVDL
;
A
#
# COMPACT_ATOMS: atom_id res chain seq x y z
N MET A 1 49.94 45.39 52.77
CA MET A 1 50.26 43.98 53.06
C MET A 1 49.06 43.41 53.79
N SER A 2 48.34 42.49 53.13
CA SER A 2 47.50 41.50 53.80
C SER A 2 48.37 40.63 54.71
N ILE A 3 47.74 39.80 55.54
CA ILE A 3 47.89 38.33 55.51
C ILE A 3 47.32 37.76 56.81
N GLU A 4 46.27 36.96 56.62
CA GLU A 4 46.17 35.58 57.10
C GLU A 4 46.68 35.32 58.53
N ASN A 5 45.77 34.93 59.43
CA ASN A 5 45.94 33.82 60.39
C ASN A 5 44.88 33.86 61.50
N SER A 6 43.62 33.65 61.15
CA SER A 6 42.66 33.10 62.12
C SER A 6 41.75 32.02 61.52
N LEU A 7 42.13 31.52 60.33
CA LEU A 7 41.73 30.22 59.85
C LEU A 7 42.71 29.20 60.39
N ASN A 8 42.18 28.01 60.66
CA ASN A 8 42.77 26.86 61.33
C ASN A 8 42.61 26.98 62.83
N GLU A 9 41.90 26.10 63.52
CA GLU A 9 41.39 24.80 63.14
C GLU A 9 40.51 24.43 64.35
N PHE A 10 39.26 24.03 64.11
CA PHE A 10 38.88 22.62 64.25
C PHE A 10 38.85 22.20 65.73
N VAL A 11 37.66 21.95 66.29
CA VAL A 11 37.19 20.60 66.70
C VAL A 11 36.64 20.82 68.12
N ASP A 12 35.46 20.41 68.55
CA ASP A 12 34.47 19.49 68.06
C ASP A 12 33.20 19.67 68.92
N GLN A 13 32.06 19.20 68.40
CA GLN A 13 30.95 18.57 69.15
C GLN A 13 30.23 19.44 70.22
N SER A 14 28.91 19.62 70.24
CA SER A 14 27.82 18.88 69.61
C SER A 14 26.49 19.61 69.88
N ALA A 15 25.66 19.66 68.83
CA ALA A 15 24.19 19.63 68.80
C ALA A 15 23.33 20.46 69.78
N SER A 16 22.69 21.51 69.25
CA SER A 16 21.24 21.47 68.94
C SER A 16 20.81 22.75 68.19
N SER A 17 20.75 22.70 66.85
CA SER A 17 20.15 23.75 66.03
C SER A 17 18.91 23.22 65.31
N ILE A 18 17.78 23.88 65.56
CA ILE A 18 16.55 23.77 64.78
C ILE A 18 16.88 24.20 63.35
N ALA A 19 16.87 23.26 62.42
CA ALA A 19 17.09 23.51 61.01
C ALA A 19 15.83 24.10 60.37
N LEU A 20 15.92 25.34 59.89
CA LEU A 20 15.01 25.87 58.88
C LEU A 20 15.31 25.17 57.54
N PRO A 21 14.30 24.71 56.78
CA PRO A 21 14.55 24.03 55.53
C PRO A 21 14.99 25.05 54.45
N SER A 22 16.20 24.82 53.94
CA SER A 22 16.73 25.41 52.72
C SER A 22 15.83 25.03 51.53
N PHE A 23 15.00 25.96 51.08
CA PHE A 23 14.30 25.88 49.81
C PHE A 23 14.98 26.82 48.81
N ARG A 24 15.05 26.35 47.55
CA ARG A 24 15.41 27.05 46.30
C ARG A 24 16.80 26.71 45.78
N PHE A 25 16.81 25.88 44.74
CA PHE A 25 17.59 26.01 43.49
C PHE A 25 17.39 24.81 42.55
N GLN A 26 16.55 23.82 42.89
CA GLN A 26 16.25 22.64 42.05
C GLN A 26 14.94 22.72 41.22
N THR A 27 14.20 23.83 41.24
CA THR A 27 12.86 23.91 40.65
C THR A 27 12.82 24.32 39.18
N GLU A 28 13.72 25.18 38.72
CA GLU A 28 13.62 25.81 37.39
C GLU A 28 14.02 24.86 36.24
N THR A 29 15.03 24.01 36.44
CA THR A 29 15.44 22.98 35.46
C THR A 29 14.30 21.98 35.21
N ARG A 30 13.56 21.59 36.27
CA ARG A 30 12.37 20.73 36.16
C ARG A 30 11.21 21.39 35.41
N THR A 31 11.11 22.72 35.43
CA THR A 31 10.06 23.47 34.73
C THR A 31 10.32 23.49 33.23
N VAL A 32 11.56 23.70 32.78
CA VAL A 32 11.92 23.67 31.35
C VAL A 32 11.79 22.27 30.78
N ASP A 33 12.26 21.25 31.50
CA ASP A 33 12.10 19.84 31.10
C ASP A 33 10.61 19.50 30.92
N ARG A 34 9.74 20.04 31.77
CA ARG A 34 8.30 19.86 31.64
C ARG A 34 7.71 20.63 30.45
N LEU A 35 8.20 21.83 30.14
CA LEU A 35 7.82 22.58 28.93
C LEU A 35 8.25 21.83 27.65
N VAL A 36 9.44 21.21 27.65
CA VAL A 36 9.93 20.36 26.54
C VAL A 36 9.03 19.14 26.37
N GLN A 37 8.68 18.43 27.45
CA GLN A 37 7.75 17.31 27.39
C GLN A 37 6.37 17.71 26.86
N ILE A 38 5.86 18.86 27.27
CA ILE A 38 4.57 19.37 26.79
C ILE A 38 4.66 19.78 25.31
N PHE A 39 5.75 20.41 24.90
CA PHE A 39 5.99 20.74 23.49
C PHE A 39 6.10 19.49 22.61
N GLN A 40 6.78 18.44 23.09
CA GLN A 40 6.84 17.13 22.42
C GLN A 40 5.45 16.53 22.29
N LYS A 41 4.63 16.53 23.35
CA LYS A 41 3.23 16.09 23.27
C LYS A 41 2.41 16.86 22.22
N ILE A 42 2.59 18.19 22.14
CA ILE A 42 1.92 19.02 21.13
C ILE A 42 2.35 18.64 19.72
N ARG A 43 3.67 18.49 19.49
CA ARG A 43 4.22 18.04 18.20
C ARG A 43 3.71 16.65 17.83
N ASP A 44 3.65 15.76 18.81
CA ASP A 44 3.27 14.37 18.64
C ASP A 44 1.73 14.19 18.69
N GLY A 45 0.96 15.28 18.63
CA GLY A 45 -0.51 15.23 18.54
C GLY A 45 -1.23 14.67 19.76
N VAL A 46 -0.55 14.57 20.91
CA VAL A 46 -1.08 14.01 22.15
C VAL A 46 -1.96 15.04 22.85
N VAL A 47 -3.20 14.66 23.17
CA VAL A 47 -4.12 15.50 23.96
C VAL A 47 -3.50 15.81 25.31
N LEU A 48 -3.26 17.09 25.58
CA LEU A 48 -2.73 17.54 26.86
C LEU A 48 -3.73 17.33 28.00
N SER A 49 -3.23 16.83 29.13
CA SER A 49 -4.03 16.70 30.35
C SER A 49 -4.40 18.07 30.93
N ILE A 50 -5.43 18.12 31.78
CA ILE A 50 -5.79 19.34 32.52
C ILE A 50 -4.57 19.88 33.29
N GLY A 51 -3.80 18.98 33.92
CA GLY A 51 -2.57 19.35 34.63
C GLY A 51 -1.48 19.94 33.74
N ASP A 52 -1.36 19.51 32.47
CA ASP A 52 -0.42 20.11 31.51
C ASP A 52 -0.84 21.53 31.11
N ARG A 53 -2.15 21.76 30.95
CA ARG A 53 -2.71 23.09 30.64
C ARG A 53 -2.59 24.06 31.81
N ASP A 54 -2.92 23.60 33.02
CA ASP A 54 -2.79 24.39 34.25
C ASP A 54 -1.32 24.75 34.52
N PHE A 55 -0.41 23.81 34.26
CA PHE A 55 1.03 24.06 34.35
C PHE A 55 1.49 25.15 33.37
N LEU A 56 1.06 25.12 32.10
CA LEU A 56 1.42 26.16 31.14
C LEU A 56 0.88 27.53 31.54
N ILE A 57 -0.37 27.58 32.00
CA ILE A 57 -0.99 28.80 32.50
C ILE A 57 -0.20 29.36 33.68
N GLU A 58 0.17 28.52 34.65
CA GLU A 58 0.90 28.98 35.83
C GLU A 58 2.35 29.37 35.51
N ALA A 59 3.04 28.58 34.68
CA ALA A 59 4.39 28.88 34.22
C ALA A 59 4.46 30.19 33.41
N SER A 60 3.40 30.56 32.68
CA SER A 60 3.32 31.79 31.89
C SER A 60 3.17 33.08 32.73
N LYS A 61 2.81 32.96 34.00
CA LYS A 61 2.61 34.07 34.94
C LYS A 61 3.94 34.48 35.56
N PHE A 62 4.64 35.41 34.92
CA PHE A 62 5.80 36.04 35.55
C PHE A 62 5.35 36.93 36.73
N ARG A 63 5.83 36.61 37.95
CA ARG A 63 5.66 37.46 39.14
C ARG A 63 7.04 37.92 39.64
N PRO A 64 7.47 39.15 39.34
CA PRO A 64 8.79 39.62 39.75
C PRO A 64 8.86 39.75 41.27
N SER A 65 9.93 39.18 41.83
CA SER A 65 10.28 39.38 43.24
C SER A 65 10.58 40.86 43.52
N ILE A 66 10.49 41.28 44.79
CA ILE A 66 10.83 42.65 45.20
C ILE A 66 12.28 43.01 44.82
N ARG A 67 13.19 42.02 44.86
CA ARG A 67 14.60 42.17 44.49
C ARG A 67 14.79 42.40 43.00
N GLU A 68 14.05 41.69 42.14
CA GLU A 68 14.10 41.87 40.68
C GLU A 68 13.51 43.21 40.23
N ARG A 69 12.46 43.69 40.92
CA ARG A 69 11.90 45.03 40.67
C ARG A 69 12.89 46.15 40.99
N LEU A 70 13.72 45.96 42.01
CA LEU A 70 14.75 46.91 42.41
C LEU A 70 15.97 46.87 41.49
N SER A 71 16.39 45.68 41.04
CA SER A 71 17.53 45.52 40.13
C SER A 71 17.25 46.01 38.70
N SER A 72 15.99 45.92 38.22
CA SER A 72 15.62 46.40 36.88
C SER A 72 15.65 47.93 36.74
N TRP A 73 15.78 48.67 37.85
CA TRP A 73 15.91 50.14 37.86
C TRP A 73 17.37 50.61 37.73
N ILE A 74 18.33 49.71 37.93
CA ILE A 74 19.75 50.04 38.06
C ILE A 74 20.58 49.43 36.89
N SER A 75 20.04 48.46 36.17
CA SER A 75 20.75 47.79 35.06
C SER A 75 19.76 47.31 33.99
N THR A 76 20.08 47.48 32.71
CA THR A 76 19.45 46.69 31.64
C THR A 76 19.93 45.24 31.79
N PRO A 77 19.06 44.26 32.09
CA PRO A 77 19.49 42.88 32.25
C PRO A 77 19.95 42.33 30.90
N THR A 78 21.03 41.55 30.91
CA THR A 78 21.52 40.71 29.80
C THR A 78 20.41 39.85 29.17
N ASP A 79 19.34 39.60 29.91
CA ASP A 79 18.22 38.72 29.57
C ASP A 79 17.20 39.36 28.60
N GLU A 80 17.27 40.69 28.34
CA GLU A 80 16.32 41.35 27.43
C GLU A 80 16.43 40.89 25.98
N GLY A 81 17.62 40.51 25.51
CA GLY A 81 17.81 40.00 24.14
C GLY A 81 17.11 38.66 23.92
N SER A 82 17.33 37.71 24.82
CA SER A 82 16.71 36.38 24.84
C SER A 82 15.17 36.47 24.92
N VAL A 83 14.65 37.28 25.85
CA VAL A 83 13.20 37.50 26.01
C VAL A 83 12.57 38.12 24.76
N ARG A 84 13.23 39.10 24.13
CA ARG A 84 12.74 39.71 22.88
C ARG A 84 12.71 38.70 21.73
N GLU A 85 13.72 37.85 21.61
CA GLU A 85 13.77 36.79 20.59
C GLU A 85 12.67 35.74 20.79
N ILE A 86 12.46 35.26 22.01
CA ILE A 86 11.39 34.30 22.34
C ILE A 86 10.01 34.92 22.04
N ASN A 87 9.80 36.17 22.43
CA ASN A 87 8.55 36.88 22.19
C ASN A 87 8.34 37.18 20.69
N ALA A 88 9.39 37.52 19.95
CA ALA A 88 9.33 37.71 18.51
C ALA A 88 9.01 36.39 17.79
N LEU A 89 9.54 35.26 18.25
CA LEU A 89 9.20 33.94 17.73
C LEU A 89 7.74 33.57 18.04
N ALA A 90 7.27 33.82 19.26
CA ALA A 90 5.87 33.64 19.64
C ALA A 90 4.92 34.50 18.80
N LEU A 91 5.29 35.76 18.55
CA LEU A 91 4.54 36.64 17.64
C LEU A 91 4.60 36.17 16.19
N GLN A 92 5.73 35.65 15.71
CA GLN A 92 5.83 35.05 14.37
C GLN A 92 4.90 33.83 14.22
N ILE A 93 4.80 32.99 15.25
CA ILE A 93 3.86 31.86 15.29
C ILE A 93 2.41 32.35 15.24
N LEU A 94 2.10 33.46 15.93
CA LEU A 94 0.76 34.04 15.93
C LEU A 94 0.43 34.80 14.63
N GLN A 95 1.40 35.48 14.02
CA GLN A 95 1.21 36.46 12.93
C GLN A 95 1.48 35.94 11.51
N LYS A 96 2.12 34.78 11.30
CA LYS A 96 2.45 34.27 9.94
C LYS A 96 1.47 33.20 9.41
N GLU A 97 1.26 33.22 8.10
CA GLU A 97 0.40 32.32 7.30
C GLU A 97 1.04 30.97 6.90
N LEU A 98 2.25 30.63 7.36
CA LEU A 98 2.90 29.32 7.12
C LEU A 98 3.82 28.91 8.30
N PRO A 99 3.66 27.74 8.94
CA PRO A 99 4.73 27.01 9.60
C PRO A 99 5.53 26.23 8.56
N SER A 100 6.84 26.19 8.74
CA SER A 100 7.71 25.22 8.07
C SER A 100 8.49 24.48 9.16
N ALA A 101 8.99 23.27 8.87
CA ALA A 101 9.92 22.55 9.75
C ALA A 101 11.00 23.46 10.42
N PRO A 102 11.57 24.46 9.73
CA PRO A 102 12.43 25.49 10.33
C PRO A 102 11.88 26.22 11.56
N LEU A 103 10.58 26.48 11.66
CA LEU A 103 9.98 27.15 12.83
C LEU A 103 9.91 26.21 14.03
N VAL A 104 9.57 24.93 13.81
CA VAL A 104 9.57 23.90 14.86
C VAL A 104 10.97 23.69 15.39
N THR A 105 11.95 23.55 14.49
CA THR A 105 13.37 23.43 14.85
C THR A 105 13.84 24.64 15.67
N ARG A 106 13.43 25.86 15.31
CA ARG A 106 13.79 27.07 16.08
C ARG A 106 13.14 27.12 17.47
N VAL A 107 11.91 26.60 17.64
CA VAL A 107 11.27 26.47 18.96
C VAL A 107 12.02 25.44 19.81
N GLU A 108 12.35 24.29 19.22
CA GLU A 108 13.12 23.23 19.88
C GLU A 108 14.51 23.71 20.27
N GLU A 109 15.23 24.36 19.36
CA GLU A 109 16.52 25.01 19.62
C GLU A 109 16.41 26.03 20.76
N LYS A 110 15.34 26.83 20.83
CA LYS A 110 15.15 27.80 21.92
C LYS A 110 14.81 27.15 23.26
N LEU A 111 14.10 26.03 23.28
CA LEU A 111 13.86 25.25 24.49
C LEU A 111 15.15 24.54 24.96
N VAL A 112 15.96 24.02 24.03
CA VAL A 112 17.18 23.26 24.34
C VAL A 112 18.37 24.17 24.69
N SER A 113 18.51 25.33 24.04
CA SER A 113 19.61 26.28 24.29
C SER A 113 19.50 27.01 25.64
N ASN A 114 18.29 27.09 26.21
CA ASN A 114 18.04 27.71 27.52
C ASN A 114 18.00 26.66 28.65
N ARG A 115 19.14 26.02 28.95
CA ARG A 115 19.21 24.97 29.99
C ARG A 115 18.99 25.48 31.42
N ASN A 116 19.28 26.75 31.70
CA ASN A 116 19.06 27.41 33.01
C ASN A 116 18.45 28.81 32.81
N PRO A 117 17.20 28.90 32.34
CA PRO A 117 16.57 30.19 32.09
C PRO A 117 16.22 30.88 33.41
N SER A 118 16.27 32.20 33.42
CA SER A 118 15.68 33.01 34.48
C SER A 118 14.17 32.76 34.58
N ALA A 119 13.57 33.01 35.75
CA ALA A 119 12.12 32.93 35.93
C ALA A 119 11.31 33.76 34.90
N ARG A 120 11.91 34.85 34.41
CA ARG A 120 11.34 35.67 33.33
C ARG A 120 11.38 34.91 32.00
N GLU A 121 12.53 34.37 31.60
CA GLU A 121 12.66 33.57 30.39
C GLU A 121 11.79 32.32 30.42
N THR A 122 11.67 31.63 31.56
CA THR A 122 10.76 30.49 31.74
C THR A 122 9.31 30.86 31.42
N ALA A 123 8.86 32.03 31.88
CA ALA A 123 7.50 32.51 31.59
C ALA A 123 7.29 32.83 30.10
N TYR A 124 8.32 33.34 29.41
CA TYR A 124 8.25 33.56 27.97
C TYR A 124 8.36 32.27 27.15
N LEU A 125 9.14 31.29 27.59
CA LEU A 125 9.17 29.94 27.00
C LEU A 125 7.82 29.24 27.17
N ALA A 126 7.18 29.36 28.34
CA ALA A 126 5.83 28.85 28.55
C ALA A 126 4.80 29.51 27.62
N ARG A 127 4.91 30.84 27.39
CA ARG A 127 4.09 31.55 26.41
C ARG A 127 4.36 31.10 24.98
N LEU A 128 5.61 30.85 24.62
CA LEU A 128 5.99 30.32 23.31
C LEU A 128 5.33 28.96 23.06
N VAL A 129 5.43 28.02 24.02
CA VAL A 129 4.76 26.71 23.95
C VAL A 129 3.23 26.87 23.94
N SER A 130 2.68 27.82 24.71
CA SER A 130 1.25 28.14 24.69
C SER A 130 0.79 28.71 23.34
N SER A 131 1.61 29.49 22.64
CA SER A 131 1.28 29.99 21.30
C SER A 131 1.19 28.87 20.26
N CYS A 132 1.93 27.77 20.46
CA CYS A 132 1.81 26.57 19.63
C CYS A 132 0.47 25.85 19.85
N LEU A 133 -0.10 25.89 21.07
CA LEU A 133 -1.42 25.31 21.36
C LEU A 133 -2.57 26.05 20.71
N THR A 134 -2.50 27.38 20.61
CA THR A 134 -3.53 28.19 19.95
C THR A 134 -3.71 27.89 18.46
N ARG A 135 -2.81 27.10 17.86
CA ARG A 135 -2.89 26.66 16.45
C ARG A 135 -3.12 25.14 16.27
N ASP A 136 -3.29 24.36 17.34
CA ASP A 136 -3.63 22.94 17.23
C ASP A 136 -5.13 22.78 16.93
N SER A 137 -5.53 23.19 15.72
CA SER A 137 -6.89 23.00 15.21
C SER A 137 -7.05 21.54 14.81
N SER A 138 -8.18 20.91 15.14
CA SER A 138 -8.50 19.60 14.57
C SER A 138 -9.06 19.79 13.15
N PHE A 139 -8.69 18.92 12.21
CA PHE A 139 -9.23 18.97 10.85
C PHE A 139 -10.77 18.87 10.80
N PRO A 140 -11.43 18.04 11.64
CA PRO A 140 -12.88 18.04 11.76
C PRO A 140 -13.49 19.41 12.08
N GLU A 141 -12.88 20.21 12.96
CA GLU A 141 -13.37 21.56 13.28
C GLU A 141 -13.23 22.55 12.12
N VAL A 142 -12.21 22.37 11.27
CA VAL A 142 -12.03 23.17 10.06
C VAL A 142 -13.10 22.80 9.03
N LEU A 143 -13.39 21.51 8.89
CA LEU A 143 -14.44 21.00 8.01
C LEU A 143 -15.84 21.48 8.44
N GLU A 144 -16.15 21.46 9.74
CA GLU A 144 -17.44 21.97 10.25
C GLU A 144 -17.58 23.48 10.02
N ARG A 145 -16.53 24.27 10.27
CA ARG A 145 -16.53 25.71 9.95
C ARG A 145 -16.75 25.98 8.46
N PHE A 146 -16.18 25.16 7.58
CA PHE A 146 -16.42 25.26 6.14
C PHE A 146 -17.90 25.02 5.79
N LYS A 147 -18.54 23.99 6.37
CA LYS A 147 -19.97 23.70 6.16
C LYS A 147 -20.85 24.86 6.63
N GLU A 148 -20.57 25.40 7.82
CA GLU A 148 -21.31 26.51 8.41
C GLU A 148 -21.19 27.81 7.60
N GLN A 149 -20.01 28.11 7.06
CA GLN A 149 -19.75 29.35 6.31
C GLN A 149 -20.17 29.27 4.84
N GLY A 150 -20.06 28.09 4.22
CA GLY A 150 -20.35 27.88 2.81
C GLY A 150 -21.81 27.57 2.49
N GLY A 151 -22.64 27.24 3.49
CA GLY A 151 -24.04 26.86 3.29
C GLY A 151 -24.24 25.55 2.51
N LYS A 152 -23.19 24.72 2.42
CA LYS A 152 -23.18 23.41 1.75
C LYS A 152 -22.70 22.35 2.73
N ASP A 153 -23.49 21.31 2.95
CA ASP A 153 -23.13 20.18 3.85
C ASP A 153 -22.02 19.28 3.26
N THR A 154 -21.82 19.32 1.95
CA THR A 154 -20.96 18.38 1.22
C THR A 154 -20.00 19.16 0.31
N PRO A 155 -18.68 19.18 0.58
CA PRO A 155 -17.70 19.83 -0.29
C PRO A 155 -17.59 19.12 -1.65
N THR A 156 -17.22 19.86 -2.68
CA THR A 156 -16.67 19.29 -3.92
C THR A 156 -15.25 18.76 -3.68
N ARG A 157 -14.75 17.93 -4.60
CA ARG A 157 -13.37 17.42 -4.54
C ARG A 157 -12.32 18.54 -4.48
N GLY A 158 -12.50 19.60 -5.29
CA GLY A 158 -11.59 20.75 -5.31
C GLY A 158 -11.57 21.49 -3.98
N GLU A 159 -12.75 21.78 -3.43
CA GLU A 159 -12.89 22.44 -2.12
C GLU A 159 -12.23 21.62 -0.99
N LEU A 160 -12.34 20.29 -1.01
CA LEU A 160 -11.70 19.43 -0.01
C LEU A 160 -10.16 19.44 -0.13
N ILE A 161 -9.62 19.45 -1.35
CA ILE A 161 -8.16 19.58 -1.60
C ILE A 161 -7.66 20.89 -1.02
N ASP A 162 -8.35 22.00 -1.30
CA ASP A 162 -7.96 23.32 -0.82
C ASP A 162 -7.97 23.37 0.71
N LEU A 163 -8.98 22.78 1.36
CA LEU A 163 -9.06 22.67 2.82
C LEU A 163 -7.90 21.87 3.42
N VAL A 164 -7.55 20.72 2.84
CA VAL A 164 -6.43 19.89 3.32
C VAL A 164 -5.09 20.59 3.10
N MET A 165 -4.90 21.21 1.94
CA MET A 165 -3.69 21.98 1.65
C MET A 165 -3.55 23.18 2.59
N GLN A 166 -4.64 23.90 2.86
CA GLN A 166 -4.66 24.99 3.83
C GLN A 166 -4.34 24.49 5.23
N PHE A 167 -4.95 23.39 5.68
CA PHE A 167 -4.66 22.80 6.99
C PHE A 167 -3.19 22.41 7.12
N ASN A 168 -2.62 21.73 6.12
CA ASN A 168 -1.20 21.35 6.11
C ASN A 168 -0.26 22.55 6.07
N ARG A 169 -0.71 23.67 5.51
CA ARG A 169 0.00 24.95 5.54
C ARG A 169 -0.14 25.70 6.87
N GLU A 170 -1.02 25.29 7.77
CA GLU A 170 -1.29 26.01 9.02
C GLU A 170 -0.96 25.19 10.27
N ALA A 171 -1.04 23.87 10.18
CA ALA A 171 -0.82 22.91 11.27
C ALA A 171 0.59 22.32 11.26
N LEU A 172 1.02 21.83 12.43
CA LEU A 172 2.27 21.06 12.56
C LEU A 172 2.07 19.61 12.11
N PRO A 173 3.08 18.98 11.48
CA PRO A 173 3.01 17.56 11.10
C PRO A 173 2.96 16.66 12.34
N LYS A 174 2.03 15.69 12.34
CA LYS A 174 1.78 14.75 13.45
C LYS A 174 2.39 13.38 13.13
N ILE A 175 3.73 13.29 13.16
CA ILE A 175 4.50 12.11 12.73
C ILE A 175 4.12 10.84 13.51
N SER A 176 3.81 10.96 14.81
CA SER A 176 3.35 9.86 15.67
C SER A 176 1.99 9.26 15.27
N LEU A 177 1.21 10.00 14.47
CA LEU A 177 -0.10 9.58 13.97
C LEU A 177 -0.04 9.12 12.51
N ALA A 178 1.16 8.99 11.93
CA ALA A 178 1.34 8.49 10.56
C ALA A 178 0.54 7.20 10.30
N GLY A 179 -0.17 7.15 9.18
CA GLY A 179 -1.07 6.06 8.79
C GLY A 179 -2.43 6.05 9.49
N SER A 180 -2.66 6.91 10.49
CA SER A 180 -3.92 6.95 11.23
C SER A 180 -5.00 7.72 10.48
N SER A 181 -6.18 7.11 10.39
CA SER A 181 -7.40 7.71 9.87
C SER A 181 -7.93 8.80 10.80
N ILE A 182 -8.36 9.94 10.24
CA ILE A 182 -8.90 11.08 10.98
C ILE A 182 -10.42 11.13 10.87
N CYS A 183 -10.93 11.14 9.64
CA CYS A 183 -12.35 11.18 9.38
C CYS A 183 -12.67 10.71 7.95
N ARG A 184 -13.95 10.43 7.72
CA ARG A 184 -14.51 10.27 6.37
C ARG A 184 -15.37 11.47 6.03
N VAL A 185 -15.22 11.95 4.80
CA VAL A 185 -15.92 13.13 4.28
C VAL A 185 -16.67 12.73 3.03
N SER A 186 -17.98 12.99 2.99
CA SER A 186 -18.75 12.86 1.77
C SER A 186 -18.40 14.02 0.84
N ILE A 187 -18.08 13.73 -0.42
CA ILE A 187 -17.79 14.72 -1.46
C ILE A 187 -18.72 14.60 -2.65
N ILE A 188 -19.01 15.73 -3.30
CA ILE A 188 -19.71 15.78 -4.58
C ILE A 188 -18.68 15.53 -5.70
N GLN A 189 -18.88 14.44 -6.45
CA GLN A 189 -18.13 14.12 -7.66
C GLN A 189 -18.98 14.50 -8.89
N GLU A 190 -18.52 15.49 -9.66
CA GLU A 190 -19.22 15.95 -10.86
C GLU A 190 -19.52 14.78 -11.80
N GLY A 191 -20.80 14.61 -12.15
CA GLY A 191 -21.29 13.54 -13.02
C GLY A 191 -21.40 12.14 -12.41
N LYS A 192 -20.95 11.91 -11.15
CA LYS A 192 -20.96 10.57 -10.51
C LYS A 192 -21.66 10.51 -9.13
N GLY A 193 -22.16 11.64 -8.62
CA GLY A 193 -22.95 11.69 -7.38
C GLY A 193 -22.08 11.92 -6.13
N ILE A 194 -22.58 11.50 -4.97
CA ILE A 194 -21.89 11.67 -3.68
C ILE A 194 -21.09 10.40 -3.37
N ARG A 195 -19.84 10.55 -2.93
CA ARG A 195 -18.97 9.45 -2.46
C ARG A 195 -18.25 9.84 -1.19
N ASP A 196 -17.89 8.85 -0.37
CA ASP A 196 -17.08 9.08 0.82
C ASP A 196 -15.59 8.92 0.52
N VAL A 197 -14.80 9.84 1.07
CA VAL A 197 -13.33 9.81 1.02
C VAL A 197 -12.78 9.84 2.43
N GLU A 198 -11.65 9.19 2.64
CA GLU A 198 -10.99 9.14 3.94
C GLU A 198 -9.89 10.19 4.02
N ILE A 199 -9.69 10.81 5.18
CA ILE A 199 -8.56 11.71 5.45
C ILE A 199 -7.67 11.03 6.48
N ARG A 200 -6.37 10.90 6.20
CA ARG A 200 -5.40 10.29 7.13
C ARG A 200 -4.11 11.10 7.21
N TYR A 201 -3.26 10.79 8.18
CA TYR A 201 -1.89 11.29 8.22
C TYR A 201 -0.96 10.44 7.35
N ASN A 202 -0.15 11.06 6.50
CA ASN A 202 0.90 10.38 5.72
C ASN A 202 2.12 10.05 6.61
N GLN A 203 3.14 9.41 6.04
CA GLN A 203 4.37 9.01 6.75
C GLN A 203 5.15 10.20 7.35
N GLU A 204 4.97 11.38 6.79
CA GLU A 204 5.59 12.63 7.25
C GLU A 204 4.71 13.39 8.26
N GLY A 205 3.53 12.86 8.60
CA GLY A 205 2.60 13.46 9.55
C GLY A 205 1.71 14.57 8.99
N TYR A 206 1.66 14.77 7.67
CA TYR A 206 0.72 15.69 7.01
C TYR A 206 -0.58 15.01 6.64
N LEU A 207 -1.67 15.78 6.51
CA LEU A 207 -2.93 15.25 6.01
C LEU A 207 -2.86 14.87 4.54
N GLU A 208 -3.44 13.74 4.20
CA GLU A 208 -3.70 13.33 2.83
C GLU A 208 -5.16 12.90 2.66
N ILE A 209 -5.72 13.23 1.50
CA ILE A 209 -7.06 12.76 1.11
C ILE A 209 -6.87 11.40 0.45
N ILE A 210 -7.36 10.37 1.12
CA ILE A 210 -7.59 9.03 0.58
C ILE A 210 -8.92 9.06 -0.18
N ASP A 211 -8.88 9.75 -1.31
CA ASP A 211 -9.96 9.86 -2.29
C ASP A 211 -10.03 8.59 -3.15
N GLY A 212 -10.09 7.44 -2.47
CA GLY A 212 -9.52 6.23 -3.03
C GLY A 212 -8.06 6.45 -3.51
N PRO A 213 -7.45 5.46 -4.17
CA PRO A 213 -6.02 5.45 -4.46
C PRO A 213 -5.72 6.12 -5.81
N VAL A 214 -6.27 7.32 -6.08
CA VAL A 214 -6.28 7.90 -7.44
C VAL A 214 -6.12 9.43 -7.44
N SER A 215 -4.94 9.94 -7.81
CA SER A 215 -4.65 11.37 -8.08
C SER A 215 -4.16 11.61 -9.52
N PRO A 216 -4.44 12.78 -10.15
CA PRO A 216 -4.07 13.05 -11.55
C PRO A 216 -2.54 13.02 -11.80
N LEU A 217 -2.10 12.68 -13.02
CA LEU A 217 -0.69 12.77 -13.43
C LEU A 217 -0.17 14.18 -13.23
N ASP A 218 0.86 14.31 -12.43
CA ASP A 218 1.54 15.57 -12.25
C ASP A 218 2.59 15.78 -13.35
N ILE A 219 2.19 16.43 -14.44
CA ILE A 219 3.11 16.80 -15.53
C ILE A 219 3.98 18.02 -15.19
N SER A 220 3.91 18.55 -13.96
CA SER A 220 4.71 19.68 -13.51
C SER A 220 6.11 19.28 -13.04
N TYR A 221 6.34 17.99 -12.78
CA TYR A 221 7.69 17.44 -12.54
C TYR A 221 8.58 17.67 -13.76
N ARG A 222 9.52 18.60 -13.63
CA ARG A 222 10.46 18.99 -14.68
C ARG A 222 11.88 18.68 -14.23
N GLN A 223 12.30 17.46 -14.48
CA GLN A 223 13.71 17.07 -14.43
C GLN A 223 14.34 17.23 -15.82
N THR A 224 15.64 17.49 -15.85
CA THR A 224 16.43 17.50 -17.09
C THR A 224 17.13 16.17 -17.24
N LEU A 225 16.94 15.49 -18.38
CA LEU A 225 17.61 14.22 -18.69
C LEU A 225 18.51 14.38 -19.93
N THR A 226 19.80 14.10 -19.78
CA THR A 226 20.75 14.03 -20.89
C THR A 226 20.48 12.81 -21.77
N ALA A 227 21.03 12.77 -22.99
CA ALA A 227 20.90 11.59 -23.85
C ALA A 227 21.42 10.31 -23.16
N SER A 228 22.54 10.38 -22.43
CA SER A 228 23.10 9.26 -21.65
C SER A 228 22.13 8.76 -20.60
N GLN A 229 21.53 9.67 -19.82
CA GLN A 229 20.56 9.29 -18.79
C GLN A 229 19.32 8.63 -19.39
N GLN A 230 18.86 9.08 -20.56
CA GLN A 230 17.73 8.47 -21.25
C GLN A 230 18.06 7.03 -21.70
N GLU A 231 19.27 6.78 -22.19
CA GLU A 231 19.74 5.44 -22.55
C GLU A 231 19.89 4.54 -21.32
N GLU A 232 20.45 5.08 -20.22
CA GLU A 232 20.62 4.38 -18.94
C GLU A 232 19.28 3.94 -18.33
N ILE A 233 18.25 4.79 -18.39
CA ILE A 233 16.89 4.45 -17.93
C ILE A 233 16.34 3.25 -18.72
N CYS A 234 16.47 3.27 -20.05
CA CYS A 234 16.02 2.18 -20.91
C CYS A 234 16.79 0.88 -20.62
N ALA A 235 18.12 0.98 -20.47
CA ALA A 235 18.97 -0.16 -20.14
C ALA A 235 18.64 -0.74 -18.76
N LEU A 236 18.36 0.11 -17.77
CA LEU A 236 17.92 -0.31 -16.44
C LEU A 236 16.60 -1.07 -16.50
N TYR A 237 15.61 -0.56 -17.24
CA TYR A 237 14.33 -1.24 -17.42
C TYR A 237 14.54 -2.64 -18.01
N HIS A 238 15.29 -2.76 -19.11
CA HIS A 238 15.58 -4.06 -19.73
C HIS A 238 16.33 -5.01 -18.80
N THR A 239 17.28 -4.49 -18.01
CA THR A 239 18.00 -5.30 -17.00
C THR A 239 17.05 -5.92 -15.98
N LEU A 240 16.00 -5.19 -15.56
CA LEU A 240 15.00 -5.69 -14.63
C LEU A 240 13.96 -6.59 -15.30
N ALA A 241 13.47 -6.22 -16.49
CA ALA A 241 12.37 -6.89 -17.16
C ALA A 241 12.79 -8.18 -17.89
N ASP A 242 13.90 -8.16 -18.63
CA ASP A 242 14.30 -9.27 -19.52
C ASP A 242 14.75 -10.51 -18.74
N GLY A 243 15.34 -10.30 -17.56
CA GLY A 243 15.79 -11.36 -16.65
C GLY A 243 14.64 -11.95 -15.82
N ALA A 244 13.61 -11.15 -15.55
CA ALA A 244 12.49 -11.51 -14.70
C ALA A 244 11.46 -12.38 -15.44
N TYR A 245 10.67 -13.11 -14.67
CA TYR A 245 9.55 -13.89 -15.18
C TYR A 245 8.26 -13.43 -14.51
N TYR A 246 7.12 -13.74 -15.13
CA TYR A 246 5.83 -13.41 -14.53
C TYR A 246 5.65 -14.25 -13.27
N ASN A 247 5.40 -13.63 -12.14
CA ASN A 247 5.22 -14.31 -10.86
C ASN A 247 4.17 -13.61 -10.02
N ASN A 248 3.00 -14.24 -9.92
CA ASN A 248 1.95 -13.83 -9.00
C ASN A 248 1.77 -14.85 -7.85
N LEU A 249 2.53 -15.94 -7.87
CA LEU A 249 2.63 -16.89 -6.76
C LEU A 249 3.38 -16.28 -5.56
N GLY A 250 4.46 -15.54 -5.81
CA GLY A 250 5.27 -14.93 -4.75
C GLY A 250 4.45 -14.03 -3.81
N GLU A 251 3.61 -13.14 -4.34
CA GLU A 251 2.76 -12.27 -3.50
C GLU A 251 1.81 -13.03 -2.57
N LEU A 252 1.30 -14.20 -3.02
CA LEU A 252 0.46 -15.06 -2.18
C LEU A 252 1.30 -15.75 -1.11
N LEU A 253 2.46 -16.30 -1.47
CA LEU A 253 3.34 -16.99 -0.53
C LEU A 253 3.83 -16.03 0.57
N GLU A 254 4.09 -14.77 0.25
CA GLU A 254 4.49 -13.75 1.22
C GLU A 254 3.35 -13.40 2.20
N PHE A 255 2.10 -13.35 1.73
CA PHE A 255 0.95 -13.22 2.61
C PHE A 255 0.82 -14.43 3.56
N ILE A 256 1.02 -15.64 3.05
CA ILE A 256 0.95 -16.86 3.86
C ILE A 256 2.10 -16.94 4.86
N GLY A 257 3.31 -16.55 4.46
CA GLY A 257 4.47 -16.42 5.35
C GLY A 257 4.20 -15.42 6.48
N TYR A 258 3.65 -14.24 6.14
CA TYR A 258 3.22 -13.25 7.13
C TYR A 258 2.18 -13.83 8.11
N PHE A 259 1.17 -14.53 7.60
CA PHE A 259 0.14 -15.16 8.44
C PHE A 259 0.72 -16.20 9.41
N ARG A 260 1.61 -17.07 8.92
CA ARG A 260 2.30 -18.07 9.75
C ARG A 260 3.08 -17.39 10.88
N GLN A 261 3.91 -16.39 10.54
CA GLN A 261 4.72 -15.67 11.51
C GLN A 261 3.85 -14.93 12.54
N ALA A 262 2.77 -14.29 12.11
CA ALA A 262 1.87 -13.58 13.01
C ALA A 262 1.14 -14.54 13.98
N ARG A 263 0.89 -15.79 13.57
CA ARG A 263 0.29 -16.83 14.42
C ARG A 263 1.22 -17.39 15.49
N GLU A 264 2.53 -17.27 15.34
CA GLU A 264 3.48 -17.63 16.40
C GLU A 264 3.26 -16.76 17.65
N GLY A 265 2.99 -15.47 17.45
CA GLY A 265 2.64 -14.54 18.53
C GLY A 265 1.15 -14.57 18.91
N HIS A 266 0.27 -14.89 17.97
CA HIS A 266 -1.18 -14.89 18.16
C HIS A 266 -1.85 -16.14 17.55
N PRO A 267 -1.84 -17.29 18.25
CA PRO A 267 -2.29 -18.57 17.67
C PRO A 267 -3.73 -18.60 17.13
N GLY A 268 -4.60 -17.72 17.65
CA GLY A 268 -6.01 -17.57 17.23
C GLY A 268 -6.27 -16.50 16.15
N LEU A 269 -5.22 -15.90 15.56
CA LEU A 269 -5.37 -14.95 14.46
C LEU A 269 -5.99 -15.67 13.24
N THR A 270 -7.08 -15.12 12.71
CA THR A 270 -7.73 -15.63 11.49
C THR A 270 -7.02 -15.13 10.24
N LEU A 271 -7.24 -15.79 9.10
CA LEU A 271 -6.68 -15.36 7.82
C LEU A 271 -7.22 -13.97 7.43
N GLN A 272 -8.51 -13.73 7.66
CA GLN A 272 -9.12 -12.43 7.42
C GLN A 272 -8.47 -11.30 8.24
N ALA A 273 -8.19 -11.55 9.52
CA ALA A 273 -7.55 -10.56 10.40
C ALA A 273 -6.10 -10.30 9.96
N ALA A 274 -5.35 -11.34 9.61
CA ALA A 274 -4.02 -11.20 9.06
C ALA A 274 -4.01 -10.46 7.72
N TYR A 275 -4.97 -10.74 6.84
CA TYR A 275 -5.14 -10.01 5.59
C TYR A 275 -5.40 -8.53 5.87
N ALA A 276 -6.28 -8.20 6.81
CA ALA A 276 -6.57 -6.80 7.14
C ALA A 276 -5.30 -6.03 7.55
N SER A 277 -4.41 -6.62 8.35
CA SER A 277 -3.16 -5.99 8.81
C SER A 277 -1.95 -6.18 7.88
N TYR A 278 -2.07 -6.98 6.81
CA TYR A 278 -0.97 -7.24 5.89
C TYR A 278 -0.65 -6.01 5.02
N HIS A 279 0.62 -5.63 4.96
CA HIS A 279 1.14 -4.56 4.13
C HIS A 279 2.29 -5.13 3.27
N PRO A 280 2.06 -5.43 1.98
CA PRO A 280 3.05 -6.11 1.16
C PRO A 280 4.24 -5.20 0.83
N ASN A 281 5.46 -5.67 1.08
CA ASN A 281 6.69 -5.01 0.66
C ASN A 281 7.04 -5.38 -0.79
N LEU A 282 6.40 -4.72 -1.76
CA LEU A 282 6.50 -5.11 -3.18
C LEU A 282 7.93 -5.18 -3.73
N GLU A 283 8.82 -4.29 -3.29
CA GLU A 283 10.23 -4.36 -3.66
C GLU A 283 10.90 -5.63 -3.12
N GLY A 284 10.71 -5.89 -1.83
CA GLY A 284 11.26 -7.08 -1.17
C GLY A 284 10.74 -8.37 -1.79
N ILE A 285 9.47 -8.40 -2.22
CA ILE A 285 8.91 -9.53 -2.96
C ILE A 285 9.62 -9.68 -4.31
N PHE A 286 9.77 -8.60 -5.09
CA PHE A 286 10.45 -8.69 -6.37
C PHE A 286 11.90 -9.16 -6.21
N ASP A 287 12.62 -8.65 -5.20
CA ASP A 287 14.01 -9.00 -4.94
C ASP A 287 14.18 -10.46 -4.47
N LYS A 288 13.28 -10.96 -3.63
CA LYS A 288 13.32 -12.34 -3.13
C LYS A 288 13.12 -13.35 -4.27
N TYR A 289 12.18 -13.08 -5.17
CA TYR A 289 11.83 -14.00 -6.25
C TYR A 289 12.52 -13.67 -7.59
N GLN A 290 13.19 -12.52 -7.71
CA GLN A 290 13.72 -11.96 -8.97
C GLN A 290 12.66 -11.98 -10.10
N SER A 291 11.41 -11.70 -9.73
CA SER A 291 10.23 -11.84 -10.57
C SER A 291 9.02 -11.18 -9.92
N GLY A 292 7.94 -10.97 -10.68
CA GLY A 292 6.73 -10.39 -10.10
C GLY A 292 5.58 -10.23 -11.09
N THR A 293 4.58 -9.45 -10.70
CA THR A 293 3.55 -8.93 -11.61
C THR A 293 3.91 -7.52 -12.09
N CYS A 294 3.13 -6.95 -13.00
CA CYS A 294 3.39 -5.61 -13.56
C CYS A 294 3.57 -4.53 -12.48
N ILE A 295 2.85 -4.64 -11.36
CA ILE A 295 2.93 -3.68 -10.25
C ILE A 295 4.23 -3.84 -9.45
N LEU A 296 4.76 -5.06 -9.31
CA LEU A 296 6.04 -5.30 -8.64
C LEU A 296 7.20 -4.81 -9.50
N LEU A 297 7.17 -5.10 -10.81
CA LEU A 297 8.18 -4.60 -11.76
C LEU A 297 8.16 -3.06 -11.80
N ALA A 298 6.97 -2.46 -11.91
CA ALA A 298 6.83 -1.01 -11.88
C ALA A 298 7.36 -0.40 -10.57
N THR A 299 7.04 -1.00 -9.42
CA THR A 299 7.53 -0.52 -8.12
C THR A 299 9.05 -0.62 -8.03
N LYS A 300 9.64 -1.77 -8.40
CA LYS A 300 11.09 -1.98 -8.38
C LYS A 300 11.82 -1.01 -9.31
N PHE A 301 11.28 -0.82 -10.52
CA PHE A 301 11.86 0.08 -11.51
C PHE A 301 11.79 1.54 -11.05
N SER A 302 10.63 1.99 -10.56
CA SER A 302 10.46 3.35 -10.04
C SER A 302 11.40 3.66 -8.89
N GLN A 303 11.52 2.76 -7.91
CA GLN A 303 12.47 2.94 -6.80
C GLN A 303 13.94 2.92 -7.25
N SER A 304 14.26 2.13 -8.28
CA SER A 304 15.61 2.10 -8.85
C SER A 304 15.95 3.43 -9.53
N LEU A 305 14.98 4.07 -10.18
CA LEU A 305 15.11 5.41 -10.75
C LEU A 305 15.19 6.50 -9.69
N GLU A 306 14.36 6.43 -8.64
CA GLU A 306 14.40 7.37 -7.52
C GLU A 306 15.76 7.40 -6.83
N ARG A 307 16.41 6.23 -6.67
CA ARG A 307 17.79 6.13 -6.14
C ARG A 307 18.83 6.81 -7.03
N GLN A 308 18.55 6.95 -8.32
CA GLN A 308 19.37 7.70 -9.27
C GLN A 308 18.98 9.19 -9.34
N GLY A 309 18.04 9.64 -8.51
CA GLY A 309 17.52 11.01 -8.49
C GLY A 309 16.53 11.30 -9.62
N ILE A 310 16.01 10.27 -10.29
CA ILE A 310 15.05 10.40 -11.39
C ILE A 310 13.65 10.21 -10.82
N GLN A 311 12.81 11.23 -10.98
CA GLN A 311 11.43 11.21 -10.55
C GLN A 311 10.54 10.59 -11.62
N VAL A 312 9.70 9.63 -11.21
CA VAL A 312 8.74 8.95 -12.09
C VAL A 312 7.39 8.82 -11.41
N GLN A 313 6.36 8.52 -12.19
CA GLN A 313 5.01 8.29 -11.72
C GLN A 313 4.51 6.96 -12.27
N CYS A 314 3.99 6.10 -11.40
CA CYS A 314 3.28 4.91 -11.84
C CYS A 314 1.84 5.26 -12.17
N VAL A 315 1.33 4.74 -13.29
CA VAL A 315 -0.06 4.91 -13.71
C VAL A 315 -0.77 3.57 -13.87
N ALA A 316 -2.04 3.58 -13.49
CA ALA A 316 -2.97 2.48 -13.69
C ALA A 316 -3.52 2.45 -15.11
N ARG A 317 -3.66 1.26 -15.68
CA ARG A 317 -4.44 1.04 -16.91
C ARG A 317 -5.46 -0.08 -16.76
N LEU A 318 -6.64 0.15 -17.34
CA LEU A 318 -7.62 -0.91 -17.60
C LEU A 318 -7.17 -1.73 -18.81
N THR A 319 -7.10 -3.04 -18.64
CA THR A 319 -6.79 -4.01 -19.68
C THR A 319 -7.77 -5.17 -19.54
N SER A 320 -8.38 -5.58 -20.65
CA SER A 320 -9.07 -6.87 -20.69
C SER A 320 -8.02 -8.00 -20.66
N ASN A 321 -7.60 -8.40 -19.46
CA ASN A 321 -6.68 -9.51 -19.27
C ASN A 321 -7.43 -10.74 -18.74
N SER A 322 -6.76 -11.90 -18.75
CA SER A 322 -7.34 -13.16 -18.28
C SER A 322 -7.78 -13.14 -16.80
N TRP A 323 -7.24 -12.22 -15.99
CA TRP A 323 -7.57 -12.04 -14.58
C TRP A 323 -8.89 -11.32 -14.36
N SER A 324 -9.23 -10.42 -15.28
CA SER A 324 -10.50 -9.70 -15.28
C SER A 324 -11.66 -10.52 -15.86
N LYS A 325 -11.48 -11.80 -16.19
CA LYS A 325 -12.53 -12.68 -16.69
C LYS A 325 -12.91 -13.70 -15.62
N LEU A 326 -14.17 -14.11 -15.60
CA LEU A 326 -14.60 -15.18 -14.70
C LEU A 326 -13.86 -16.49 -15.04
N PRO A 327 -13.35 -17.23 -14.05
CA PRO A 327 -12.57 -18.44 -14.30
C PRO A 327 -13.45 -19.69 -14.41
N ILE A 328 -14.39 -19.66 -15.35
CA ILE A 328 -15.30 -20.79 -15.57
C ILE A 328 -14.57 -21.83 -16.43
N PRO A 329 -14.49 -23.10 -15.98
CA PRO A 329 -13.79 -24.14 -16.72
C PRO A 329 -14.47 -24.40 -18.06
N GLU A 330 -13.67 -24.78 -19.07
CA GLU A 330 -14.15 -25.23 -20.38
C GLU A 330 -14.96 -24.19 -21.20
N VAL A 331 -14.93 -22.92 -20.81
CA VAL A 331 -15.54 -21.80 -21.55
C VAL A 331 -14.50 -21.11 -22.44
N GLU A 332 -14.81 -20.92 -23.74
CA GLU A 332 -13.94 -20.22 -24.68
C GLU A 332 -13.84 -18.71 -24.36
N GLU A 333 -14.98 -18.06 -24.11
CA GLU A 333 -15.05 -16.64 -23.75
C GLU A 333 -15.87 -16.42 -22.47
N SER A 334 -15.18 -16.16 -21.36
CA SER A 334 -15.83 -15.82 -20.09
C SER A 334 -16.07 -14.30 -19.98
N PRO A 335 -17.20 -13.88 -19.36
CA PRO A 335 -17.52 -12.47 -19.18
C PRO A 335 -16.52 -11.79 -18.24
N LYS A 336 -16.50 -10.45 -18.29
CA LYS A 336 -15.69 -9.65 -17.38
C LYS A 336 -16.19 -9.85 -15.93
N TRP A 337 -15.26 -10.07 -15.03
CA TRP A 337 -15.48 -10.11 -13.60
C TRP A 337 -15.55 -8.69 -13.03
N SER A 338 -16.75 -8.10 -13.08
CA SER A 338 -17.04 -6.74 -12.59
C SER A 338 -16.64 -6.55 -11.13
N PHE A 339 -17.02 -7.46 -10.23
CA PHE A 339 -16.69 -7.38 -8.80
C PHE A 339 -15.19 -7.31 -8.54
N PHE A 340 -14.38 -8.14 -9.21
CA PHE A 340 -12.93 -8.06 -9.07
C PHE A 340 -12.37 -6.77 -9.64
N SER A 341 -12.89 -6.32 -10.78
CA SER A 341 -12.52 -5.02 -11.38
C SER A 341 -12.83 -3.85 -10.44
N GLU A 342 -13.94 -3.90 -9.70
CA GLU A 342 -14.31 -2.90 -8.69
C GLU A 342 -13.39 -2.94 -7.47
N GLU A 343 -13.09 -4.15 -6.97
CA GLU A 343 -12.19 -4.36 -5.82
C GLU A 343 -10.79 -3.77 -6.09
N ILE A 344 -10.24 -4.00 -7.29
CA ILE A 344 -8.95 -3.44 -7.70
C ILE A 344 -9.09 -2.03 -8.32
N LYS A 345 -10.29 -1.43 -8.31
CA LYS A 345 -10.59 -0.08 -8.80
C LYS A 345 -10.16 0.15 -10.25
N GLY A 346 -10.23 -0.90 -11.06
CA GLY A 346 -9.81 -0.90 -12.48
C GLY A 346 -8.30 -0.91 -12.69
N PHE A 347 -7.51 -1.22 -11.66
CA PHE A 347 -6.05 -1.34 -11.75
C PHE A 347 -5.63 -2.70 -12.29
N GLU A 348 -5.89 -2.94 -13.58
CA GLU A 348 -5.60 -4.21 -14.25
C GLU A 348 -4.13 -4.29 -14.69
N HIS A 349 -3.50 -3.15 -14.99
CA HIS A 349 -2.09 -3.05 -15.38
C HIS A 349 -1.42 -1.77 -14.83
N THR A 350 -0.09 -1.75 -14.82
CA THR A 350 0.73 -0.64 -14.29
C THR A 350 1.78 -0.26 -15.29
N ASP A 351 1.84 1.02 -15.64
CA ASP A 351 2.91 1.61 -16.44
C ASP A 351 3.73 2.58 -15.58
N VAL A 352 4.98 2.82 -15.94
CA VAL A 352 5.82 3.87 -15.34
C VAL A 352 5.98 5.00 -16.33
N ILE A 353 5.75 6.23 -15.88
CA ILE A 353 5.86 7.45 -16.67
C ILE A 353 6.98 8.31 -16.12
N CYS A 354 7.87 8.76 -17.02
CA CYS A 354 8.94 9.69 -16.72
C CYS A 354 8.78 10.94 -17.60
N CYS A 355 8.36 12.05 -17.00
CA CYS A 355 8.34 13.36 -17.67
C CYS A 355 9.73 13.99 -17.59
N PHE A 356 10.20 14.59 -18.69
CA PHE A 356 11.53 15.22 -18.72
C PHE A 356 11.60 16.41 -19.70
N THR A 357 12.64 17.22 -19.53
CA THR A 357 13.15 18.14 -20.54
C THR A 357 14.53 17.65 -20.97
N ASP A 358 14.80 17.57 -22.27
CA ASP A 358 16.12 17.17 -22.74
C ASP A 358 17.15 18.31 -22.63
N GLU A 359 18.40 18.01 -22.96
CA GLU A 359 19.52 18.97 -22.98
C GLU A 359 19.34 20.12 -23.98
N ASN A 360 18.43 19.99 -24.96
CA ASN A 360 18.08 21.02 -25.93
C ASN A 360 16.89 21.87 -25.47
N GLY A 361 16.31 21.59 -24.30
CA GLY A 361 15.15 22.29 -23.76
C GLY A 361 13.80 21.75 -24.27
N ASP A 362 13.78 20.64 -25.02
CA ASP A 362 12.56 20.03 -25.53
C ASP A 362 11.93 19.11 -24.50
N LYS A 363 10.61 19.21 -24.36
CA LYS A 363 9.83 18.42 -23.40
C LYS A 363 9.48 17.05 -23.99
N GLY A 364 9.65 16.02 -23.18
CA GLY A 364 9.30 14.65 -23.54
C GLY A 364 8.66 13.86 -22.40
N ILE A 365 8.06 12.72 -22.77
CA ILE A 365 7.56 11.71 -21.84
C ILE A 365 8.11 10.34 -22.27
N PHE A 366 8.67 9.60 -21.33
CA PHE A 366 8.81 8.15 -21.45
C PHE A 366 7.63 7.46 -20.79
N LYS A 367 7.11 6.44 -21.46
CA LYS A 367 6.17 5.46 -20.93
C LYS A 367 6.82 4.09 -21.00
N PHE A 368 6.88 3.42 -19.86
CA PHE A 368 7.36 2.05 -19.71
C PHE A 368 6.16 1.16 -19.38
N GLN A 369 5.73 0.35 -20.34
CA GLN A 369 4.67 -0.63 -20.13
C GLN A 369 5.27 -1.84 -19.41
N CYS A 370 5.11 -1.90 -18.08
CA CYS A 370 5.74 -2.91 -17.24
C CYS A 370 5.11 -4.29 -17.50
N SER A 371 5.71 -5.04 -18.42
CA SER A 371 5.18 -6.31 -18.91
C SER A 371 6.26 -7.40 -18.89
N PHE A 372 5.81 -8.65 -18.94
CA PHE A 372 6.71 -9.81 -19.09
C PHE A 372 6.55 -10.44 -20.49
N GLU A 373 5.91 -9.73 -21.42
CA GLU A 373 5.73 -10.15 -22.81
C GLU A 373 6.94 -9.72 -23.62
N LYS A 374 7.84 -10.66 -23.90
CA LYS A 374 9.06 -10.40 -24.68
C LYS A 374 8.72 -9.89 -26.08
N ASN A 375 9.45 -8.86 -26.52
CA ASN A 375 9.35 -8.24 -27.86
C ASN A 375 8.08 -7.42 -28.13
N ASN A 376 7.41 -6.88 -27.10
CA ASN A 376 6.35 -5.91 -27.33
C ASN A 376 6.96 -4.56 -27.75
N PRO A 377 6.75 -4.08 -29.00
CA PRO A 377 7.32 -2.80 -29.45
C PRO A 377 6.74 -1.57 -28.71
N LYS A 378 5.71 -1.77 -27.88
CA LYS A 378 5.11 -0.73 -27.02
C LYS A 378 5.67 -0.74 -25.59
N GLU A 379 6.67 -1.58 -25.31
CA GLU A 379 7.25 -1.72 -23.97
C GLU A 379 7.91 -0.43 -23.47
N ILE A 380 8.66 0.25 -24.34
CA ILE A 380 9.21 1.58 -24.07
C ILE A 380 8.75 2.52 -25.18
N GLN A 381 7.97 3.54 -24.83
CA GLN A 381 7.51 4.56 -25.75
C GLN A 381 8.07 5.92 -25.34
N LYS A 382 8.61 6.65 -26.31
CA LYS A 382 9.13 8.00 -26.12
C LYS A 382 8.28 8.99 -26.91
N PHE A 383 7.58 9.86 -26.21
CA PHE A 383 6.76 10.93 -26.78
C PHE A 383 7.57 12.22 -26.75
N LEU A 384 8.03 12.65 -27.92
CA LEU A 384 8.74 13.91 -28.10
C LEU A 384 7.81 15.00 -28.62
N ARG A 385 8.25 16.25 -28.46
CA ARG A 385 7.63 17.41 -29.10
C ARG A 385 7.57 17.22 -30.62
N GLY A 386 6.36 17.25 -31.19
CA GLY A 386 6.16 17.40 -32.63
C GLY A 386 6.14 18.88 -33.02
N ARG A 387 6.23 19.18 -34.33
CA ARG A 387 6.17 20.56 -34.85
C ARG A 387 4.89 21.33 -34.46
N ILE A 388 3.83 20.63 -34.05
CA ILE A 388 2.49 21.18 -33.77
C ILE A 388 2.06 20.95 -32.30
N ARG A 389 2.69 20.02 -31.56
CA ARG A 389 2.25 19.60 -30.21
C ARG A 389 3.42 19.28 -29.28
N SER A 390 3.24 19.50 -27.98
CA SER A 390 4.22 19.09 -26.96
C SER A 390 4.19 17.56 -26.71
N GLY A 391 5.28 16.97 -26.19
CA GLY A 391 5.31 15.54 -25.82
C GLY A 391 4.13 15.10 -24.93
N PRO A 392 3.77 15.87 -23.88
CA PRO A 392 2.57 15.62 -23.09
C PRO A 392 1.26 15.62 -23.89
N GLU A 393 1.06 16.58 -24.80
CA GLU A 393 -0.14 16.65 -25.64
C GLU A 393 -0.28 15.44 -26.58
N THR A 394 0.83 14.94 -27.12
CA THR A 394 0.84 13.71 -27.94
C THR A 394 0.45 12.50 -27.12
N PHE A 395 1.03 12.36 -25.92
CA PHE A 395 0.69 11.28 -24.98
C PHE A 395 -0.79 11.28 -24.61
N PHE A 396 -1.35 12.42 -24.19
CA PHE A 396 -2.77 12.51 -23.83
C PHE A 396 -3.70 12.23 -25.02
N LEU A 397 -3.35 12.67 -26.23
CA LEU A 397 -4.16 12.39 -27.40
C LEU A 397 -4.19 10.89 -27.72
N GLU A 398 -3.04 10.21 -27.69
CA GLU A 398 -2.98 8.77 -27.96
C GLU A 398 -3.73 7.95 -26.90
N GLU A 399 -3.62 8.32 -25.62
CA GLU A 399 -4.37 7.66 -24.54
C GLU A 399 -5.88 7.92 -24.64
N GLN A 400 -6.32 9.13 -25.03
CA GLN A 400 -7.74 9.43 -25.24
C GLN A 400 -8.35 8.68 -26.43
N ILE A 401 -7.61 8.55 -27.54
CA ILE A 401 -8.06 7.82 -28.74
C ILE A 401 -8.23 6.32 -28.47
N HIS A 402 -7.46 5.75 -27.55
CA HIS A 402 -7.45 4.31 -27.26
C HIS A 402 -8.12 3.90 -25.94
N GLY A 403 -8.42 4.83 -25.04
CA GLY A 403 -8.85 4.55 -23.67
C GLY A 403 -10.31 4.89 -23.31
N GLY A 404 -11.04 5.62 -24.17
CA GLY A 404 -12.32 6.21 -23.77
C GLY A 404 -12.13 7.34 -22.74
N GLU A 405 -13.04 8.32 -22.72
CA GLU A 405 -12.89 9.62 -22.05
C GLU A 405 -12.76 9.59 -20.50
N ASP A 406 -12.67 8.43 -19.84
CA ASP A 406 -12.88 8.30 -18.39
C ASP A 406 -11.60 8.22 -17.52
N TYR A 407 -10.41 8.41 -18.10
CA TYR A 407 -9.16 8.05 -17.40
C TYR A 407 -8.01 9.06 -17.56
N PRO A 408 -7.99 10.16 -16.79
CA PRO A 408 -6.72 10.81 -16.50
C PRO A 408 -6.01 9.99 -15.41
N ASN A 409 -4.92 9.35 -15.83
CA ASN A 409 -3.73 8.92 -15.07
C ASN A 409 -3.77 9.10 -13.54
N ARG A 410 -3.54 7.99 -12.82
CA ARG A 410 -3.87 7.81 -11.40
C ARG A 410 -2.59 7.44 -10.61
N LEU A 411 -2.18 8.23 -9.61
CA LEU A 411 -1.15 7.84 -8.61
C LEU A 411 -1.76 6.86 -7.60
N VAL A 412 -1.08 5.73 -7.34
CA VAL A 412 -1.67 4.54 -6.70
C VAL A 412 -0.87 4.10 -5.46
N ASP A 413 -1.59 3.70 -4.40
CA ASP A 413 -1.00 2.89 -3.33
C ASP A 413 -0.81 1.46 -3.86
N HIS A 414 0.40 1.18 -4.36
CA HIS A 414 0.68 -0.11 -4.97
C HIS A 414 0.49 -1.27 -3.98
N GLY A 415 0.79 -1.05 -2.69
CA GLY A 415 0.67 -2.09 -1.67
C GLY A 415 -0.77 -2.54 -1.49
N GLU A 416 -1.70 -1.59 -1.37
CA GLU A 416 -3.13 -1.90 -1.21
C GLU A 416 -3.72 -2.58 -2.45
N ILE A 417 -3.28 -2.21 -3.67
CA ILE A 417 -3.76 -2.88 -4.87
C ILE A 417 -3.18 -4.30 -5.03
N ALA A 418 -1.89 -4.48 -4.76
CA ALA A 418 -1.28 -5.82 -4.78
C ALA A 418 -1.96 -6.76 -3.78
N LYS A 419 -2.26 -6.25 -2.59
CA LYS A 419 -3.06 -6.91 -1.55
C LYS A 419 -4.48 -7.24 -2.06
N ALA A 420 -5.22 -6.25 -2.58
CA ALA A 420 -6.56 -6.45 -3.13
C ALA A 420 -6.60 -7.51 -4.24
N ARG A 421 -5.57 -7.58 -5.09
CA ARG A 421 -5.45 -8.59 -6.14
C ARG A 421 -5.46 -10.01 -5.59
N LEU A 422 -4.96 -10.26 -4.37
CA LEU A 422 -4.97 -11.60 -3.76
C LEU A 422 -6.37 -12.20 -3.68
N LYS A 423 -7.40 -11.37 -3.44
CA LYS A 423 -8.80 -11.79 -3.35
C LYS A 423 -9.36 -12.40 -4.66
N GLY A 424 -8.74 -12.11 -5.80
CA GLY A 424 -9.13 -12.66 -7.10
C GLY A 424 -8.23 -13.78 -7.63
N ARG A 425 -7.20 -14.20 -6.89
CA ARG A 425 -6.19 -15.17 -7.38
C ARG A 425 -6.65 -16.62 -7.23
N PHE A 426 -7.54 -17.05 -8.13
CA PHE A 426 -7.90 -18.47 -8.25
C PHE A 426 -6.76 -19.32 -8.86
N LYS A 427 -5.79 -18.69 -9.53
CA LYS A 427 -4.52 -19.28 -9.97
C LYS A 427 -3.36 -18.40 -9.56
N ALA A 428 -2.31 -19.01 -9.03
CA ALA A 428 -1.07 -18.32 -8.72
C ALA A 428 0.11 -19.09 -9.33
N VAL A 429 0.88 -18.44 -10.18
CA VAL A 429 1.85 -19.07 -11.08
C VAL A 429 3.15 -18.28 -11.12
N MET A 430 4.22 -19.02 -11.40
CA MET A 430 5.49 -18.54 -11.94
C MET A 430 5.55 -19.00 -13.40
N MET A 431 5.79 -18.07 -14.33
CA MET A 431 5.72 -18.32 -15.77
C MET A 431 6.85 -17.66 -16.54
N LYS A 432 7.58 -18.46 -17.33
CA LYS A 432 8.62 -18.01 -18.26
C LYS A 432 8.59 -18.84 -19.53
N ASP A 433 8.50 -18.23 -20.72
CA ASP A 433 8.62 -18.93 -22.01
C ASP A 433 7.76 -20.21 -22.12
N LYS A 434 6.48 -20.14 -21.69
CA LYS A 434 5.51 -21.26 -21.60
C LYS A 434 5.78 -22.32 -20.52
N MET A 435 6.87 -22.21 -19.76
CA MET A 435 7.09 -22.99 -18.53
C MET A 435 6.20 -22.41 -17.44
N ILE A 436 5.30 -23.22 -16.88
CA ILE A 436 4.38 -22.79 -15.81
C ILE A 436 4.53 -23.75 -14.64
N PHE A 437 4.91 -23.20 -13.49
CA PHE A 437 4.76 -23.83 -12.18
C PHE A 437 3.75 -23.00 -11.39
N GLY A 438 2.81 -23.64 -10.71
CA GLY A 438 1.87 -22.87 -9.90
C GLY A 438 0.83 -23.72 -9.21
N ILE A 439 -0.17 -23.02 -8.70
CA ILE A 439 -1.30 -23.56 -7.99
C ILE A 439 -2.60 -23.20 -8.70
N ASP A 440 -3.54 -24.14 -8.68
CA ASP A 440 -4.90 -23.95 -9.16
C ASP A 440 -5.85 -24.20 -7.98
N PHE A 441 -6.38 -23.13 -7.39
CA PHE A 441 -7.30 -23.22 -6.28
C PHE A 441 -8.62 -23.86 -6.67
N LEU A 442 -9.06 -23.69 -7.92
CA LEU A 442 -10.29 -24.31 -8.39
C LEU A 442 -10.16 -25.84 -8.47
N LYS A 443 -8.99 -26.34 -8.90
CA LYS A 443 -8.67 -27.77 -8.90
C LYS A 443 -8.18 -28.29 -7.55
N GLY A 444 -7.70 -27.40 -6.69
CA GLY A 444 -7.12 -27.75 -5.39
C GLY A 444 -5.77 -28.45 -5.52
N ASN A 445 -4.89 -28.00 -6.42
CA ASN A 445 -3.60 -28.67 -6.65
C ASN A 445 -2.44 -27.71 -6.95
N ILE A 446 -1.22 -28.22 -6.74
CA ILE A 446 0.03 -27.69 -7.29
C ILE A 446 0.32 -28.43 -8.60
N TYR A 447 0.72 -27.71 -9.65
CA TYR A 447 0.96 -28.29 -10.97
C TYR A 447 2.16 -27.69 -11.69
N ILE A 448 2.69 -28.49 -12.62
CA ILE A 448 3.49 -28.02 -13.75
C ILE A 448 2.69 -28.27 -15.02
N ASN A 449 2.66 -27.31 -15.95
CA ASN A 449 1.94 -27.52 -17.20
C ASN A 449 2.56 -28.67 -18.02
N SER A 450 1.71 -29.46 -18.67
CA SER A 450 2.10 -30.70 -19.33
C SER A 450 3.21 -30.55 -20.38
N SER A 451 3.24 -29.43 -21.12
CA SER A 451 4.28 -29.19 -22.12
C SER A 451 5.67 -29.03 -21.51
N TRP A 452 5.78 -28.44 -20.31
CA TRP A 452 7.07 -28.31 -19.63
C TRP A 452 7.43 -29.56 -18.84
N ALA A 453 6.45 -30.17 -18.16
CA ALA A 453 6.67 -31.44 -17.46
C ALA A 453 7.23 -32.53 -18.40
N ALA A 454 6.79 -32.55 -19.66
CA ALA A 454 7.28 -33.51 -20.67
C ALA A 454 8.77 -33.33 -21.04
N THR A 455 9.40 -32.19 -20.73
CA THR A 455 10.81 -31.94 -21.03
C THR A 455 11.73 -32.23 -19.85
N MET A 456 11.20 -32.71 -18.72
CA MET A 456 11.95 -32.88 -17.48
C MET A 456 11.89 -34.34 -16.99
N GLU A 457 13.04 -35.01 -17.02
CA GLU A 457 13.19 -36.34 -16.44
C GLU A 457 13.15 -36.30 -14.91
N GLY A 458 12.65 -37.36 -14.28
CA GLY A 458 12.58 -37.56 -12.85
C GLY A 458 11.48 -36.79 -12.12
N LEU A 459 10.53 -36.18 -12.84
CA LEU A 459 9.36 -35.57 -12.22
C LEU A 459 8.34 -36.64 -11.77
N PRO A 460 7.72 -36.48 -10.59
CA PRO A 460 6.64 -37.35 -10.16
C PRO A 460 5.34 -37.00 -10.89
N LEU A 461 4.82 -37.96 -11.69
CA LEU A 461 3.60 -37.80 -12.48
C LEU A 461 2.43 -38.61 -11.87
N ARG A 462 1.28 -37.95 -11.64
CA ARG A 462 0.01 -38.58 -11.29
C ARG A 462 -0.92 -38.47 -12.51
N LEU A 463 -1.39 -39.61 -13.04
CA LEU A 463 -2.21 -39.66 -14.27
C LEU A 463 -1.56 -38.93 -15.47
N GLY A 464 -0.23 -39.09 -15.62
CA GLY A 464 0.55 -38.49 -16.71
C GLY A 464 0.79 -36.98 -16.59
N LYS A 465 0.52 -36.37 -15.43
CA LYS A 465 0.72 -34.94 -15.17
C LYS A 465 1.39 -34.72 -13.82
N VAL A 466 2.13 -33.62 -13.68
CA VAL A 466 2.52 -33.15 -12.35
C VAL A 466 1.30 -32.51 -11.69
N SER A 467 0.75 -33.19 -10.69
CA SER A 467 -0.39 -32.73 -9.89
C SER A 467 -0.20 -33.22 -8.46
N ILE A 468 -0.12 -32.30 -7.51
CA ILE A 468 -0.07 -32.61 -6.08
C ILE A 468 -1.29 -31.95 -5.44
N ASP A 469 -2.21 -32.77 -4.96
CA ASP A 469 -3.48 -32.30 -4.42
C ASP A 469 -3.29 -31.66 -3.04
N PHE A 470 -3.99 -30.57 -2.78
CA PHE A 470 -3.86 -29.79 -1.54
C PHE A 470 -4.32 -30.57 -0.31
N GLU A 471 -5.40 -31.34 -0.43
CA GLU A 471 -5.92 -32.16 0.66
C GLU A 471 -4.86 -33.17 1.13
N ASP A 472 -4.26 -33.88 0.18
CA ASP A 472 -3.19 -34.83 0.44
C ASP A 472 -1.93 -34.13 0.96
N LEU A 473 -1.53 -32.99 0.37
CA LEU A 473 -0.33 -32.25 0.78
C LEU A 473 -0.43 -31.67 2.20
N ALA A 474 -1.63 -31.26 2.61
CA ALA A 474 -1.87 -30.75 3.96
C ALA A 474 -1.62 -31.81 5.04
N ASN A 475 -1.89 -33.08 4.72
CA ASN A 475 -1.64 -34.23 5.58
C ASN A 475 -0.17 -34.71 5.48
N PRO A 476 0.63 -34.65 6.55
CA PRO A 476 2.04 -35.08 6.50
C PRO A 476 2.23 -36.56 6.17
N ASP A 477 1.23 -37.39 6.45
CA ASP A 477 1.32 -38.85 6.30
C ASP A 477 0.69 -39.37 4.99
N ALA A 478 0.13 -38.49 4.16
CA ALA A 478 -0.47 -38.89 2.90
C ALA A 478 0.59 -39.35 1.90
N ILE A 479 0.30 -40.48 1.25
CA ILE A 479 1.15 -41.11 0.24
C ILE A 479 0.34 -41.27 -1.05
N GLY A 480 0.96 -40.94 -2.17
CA GLY A 480 0.40 -41.10 -3.51
C GLY A 480 1.24 -42.04 -4.36
N THR A 481 0.60 -42.66 -5.36
CA THR A 481 1.30 -43.41 -6.41
C THR A 481 1.65 -42.46 -7.54
N TYR A 482 2.95 -42.34 -7.82
CA TYR A 482 3.51 -41.49 -8.87
C TYR A 482 4.29 -42.33 -9.88
N GLN A 483 4.27 -41.94 -11.15
CA GLN A 483 5.19 -42.43 -12.16
C GLN A 483 6.40 -41.52 -12.21
N VAL A 484 7.59 -42.07 -11.98
CA VAL A 484 8.89 -41.39 -12.11
C VAL A 484 9.69 -42.15 -13.16
N ASP A 485 9.99 -41.50 -14.28
CA ASP A 485 10.70 -42.10 -15.42
C ASP A 485 10.05 -43.41 -15.92
N GLY A 486 8.71 -43.43 -15.93
CA GLY A 486 7.91 -44.59 -16.36
C GLY A 486 7.78 -45.70 -15.32
N VAL A 487 8.37 -45.56 -14.13
CA VAL A 487 8.28 -46.53 -13.03
C VAL A 487 7.34 -46.01 -11.95
N GLU A 488 6.36 -46.83 -11.57
CA GLU A 488 5.49 -46.52 -10.44
C GLU A 488 6.26 -46.57 -9.12
N ARG A 489 6.07 -45.52 -8.30
CA ARG A 489 6.66 -45.36 -6.98
C ARG A 489 5.62 -44.80 -6.02
N GLU A 490 5.65 -45.29 -4.79
CA GLU A 490 4.94 -44.67 -3.68
C GLU A 490 5.81 -43.59 -3.08
N LEU A 491 5.31 -42.36 -3.04
CA LEU A 491 6.01 -41.20 -2.47
C LEU A 491 5.03 -40.43 -1.59
N SER A 492 5.53 -39.83 -0.51
CA SER A 492 4.71 -38.84 0.21
C SER A 492 4.48 -37.61 -0.68
N HIS A 493 3.34 -36.94 -0.51
CA HIS A 493 3.03 -35.73 -1.29
C HIS A 493 4.06 -34.60 -1.05
N ARG A 494 4.63 -34.54 0.16
CA ARG A 494 5.71 -33.59 0.51
C ARG A 494 7.04 -33.95 -0.17
N GLU A 495 7.37 -35.23 -0.26
CA GLU A 495 8.53 -35.68 -1.02
C GLU A 495 8.38 -35.40 -2.51
N ALA A 496 7.20 -35.67 -3.08
CA ALA A 496 6.89 -35.32 -4.46
C ALA A 496 7.03 -33.80 -4.71
N LEU A 497 6.54 -32.96 -3.79
CA LEU A 497 6.70 -31.51 -3.86
C LEU A 497 8.18 -31.09 -3.84
N ARG A 498 8.99 -31.68 -2.96
CA ARG A 498 10.42 -31.39 -2.88
C ARG A 498 11.13 -31.72 -4.19
N ILE A 499 10.87 -32.89 -4.77
CA ILE A 499 11.44 -33.29 -6.07
C ILE A 499 11.03 -32.29 -7.16
N VAL A 500 9.74 -31.89 -7.17
CA VAL A 500 9.24 -30.87 -8.12
C VAL A 500 9.98 -29.54 -7.95
N LEU A 501 10.12 -29.04 -6.72
CA LEU A 501 10.79 -27.77 -6.45
C LEU A 501 12.28 -27.81 -6.81
N ASP A 502 12.98 -28.89 -6.50
CA ASP A 502 14.39 -29.06 -6.88
C ASP A 502 14.58 -29.06 -8.40
N LYS A 503 13.65 -29.70 -9.12
CA LYS A 503 13.64 -29.69 -10.59
C LYS A 503 13.35 -28.30 -11.13
N VAL A 504 12.36 -27.59 -10.59
CA VAL A 504 11.98 -26.23 -11.00
C VAL A 504 13.09 -25.21 -10.72
N ARG A 505 13.84 -25.37 -9.61
CA ARG A 505 14.93 -24.47 -9.18
C ARG A 505 16.05 -24.32 -10.22
N SER A 506 16.21 -25.29 -11.11
CA SER A 506 17.18 -25.20 -12.23
C SER A 506 16.77 -24.21 -13.32
N HIS A 507 15.52 -23.75 -13.34
CA HIS A 507 14.97 -22.86 -14.37
C HIS A 507 14.38 -21.55 -13.80
N MET A 508 13.95 -21.56 -12.53
CA MET A 508 13.31 -20.42 -11.85
C MET A 508 13.94 -20.20 -10.46
N ILE A 509 13.84 -18.98 -9.93
CA ILE A 509 14.32 -18.69 -8.57
C ILE A 509 13.28 -19.18 -7.56
N ILE A 510 13.68 -20.19 -6.80
CA ILE A 510 12.86 -20.82 -5.76
C ILE A 510 13.46 -20.49 -4.39
N PRO A 511 12.84 -19.58 -3.61
CA PRO A 511 13.27 -19.28 -2.25
C PRO A 511 13.29 -20.51 -1.35
N GLU A 512 14.17 -20.52 -0.35
CA GLU A 512 14.36 -21.66 0.55
C GLU A 512 13.08 -22.06 1.30
N ASN A 513 12.26 -21.08 1.68
CA ASN A 513 11.02 -21.28 2.43
C ASN A 513 9.81 -21.67 1.55
N MET A 514 9.95 -21.77 0.23
CA MET A 514 8.82 -22.00 -0.68
C MET A 514 8.11 -23.35 -0.42
N GLU A 515 8.85 -24.41 -0.07
CA GLU A 515 8.25 -25.72 0.25
C GLU A 515 7.26 -25.60 1.41
N GLU A 516 7.68 -24.95 2.50
CA GLU A 516 6.84 -24.76 3.68
C GLU A 516 5.67 -23.82 3.42
N ASP A 517 5.88 -22.75 2.65
CA ASP A 517 4.80 -21.81 2.31
C ASP A 517 3.74 -22.47 1.42
N LEU A 518 4.13 -23.35 0.50
CA LEU A 518 3.19 -24.13 -0.32
C LEU A 518 2.40 -25.16 0.50
N ILE A 519 3.06 -25.81 1.47
CA ILE A 519 2.36 -26.69 2.43
C ILE A 519 1.35 -25.87 3.24
N ALA A 520 1.73 -24.67 3.70
CA ALA A 520 0.84 -23.79 4.43
C ALA A 520 -0.33 -23.29 3.57
N VAL A 521 -0.12 -23.01 2.28
CA VAL A 521 -1.21 -22.74 1.33
C VAL A 521 -2.19 -23.91 1.30
N ALA A 522 -1.70 -25.15 1.18
CA ALA A 522 -2.55 -26.33 1.14
C ALA A 522 -3.36 -26.49 2.44
N GLN A 523 -2.71 -26.34 3.60
CA GLN A 523 -3.34 -26.40 4.92
C GLN A 523 -4.41 -25.33 5.14
N ASN A 524 -4.30 -24.18 4.48
CA ASN A 524 -5.23 -23.06 4.62
C ASN A 524 -6.14 -22.87 3.40
N SER A 525 -6.16 -23.81 2.44
CA SER A 525 -6.84 -23.65 1.16
C SER A 525 -8.35 -23.42 1.30
N ALA A 526 -9.02 -24.13 2.21
CA ALA A 526 -10.45 -23.92 2.50
C ALA A 526 -10.73 -22.51 3.06
N ALA A 527 -9.96 -22.11 4.08
CA ALA A 527 -10.10 -20.78 4.69
C ALA A 527 -9.75 -19.64 3.73
N LEU A 528 -8.81 -19.84 2.79
CA LEU A 528 -8.55 -18.88 1.72
C LEU A 528 -9.79 -18.64 0.84
N PHE A 529 -10.52 -19.70 0.48
CA PHE A 529 -11.76 -19.58 -0.28
C PHE A 529 -12.87 -18.87 0.50
N GLU A 530 -12.99 -19.17 1.79
CA GLU A 530 -14.09 -18.64 2.62
C GLU A 530 -13.85 -17.22 3.12
N GLU A 531 -12.61 -16.90 3.50
CA GLU A 531 -12.28 -15.64 4.19
C GLU A 531 -11.64 -14.58 3.28
N ILE A 532 -10.93 -14.99 2.22
CA ILE A 532 -10.11 -14.09 1.40
C ILE A 532 -10.70 -13.90 0.00
N PHE A 533 -11.08 -14.98 -0.68
CA PHE A 533 -11.55 -14.88 -2.06
C PHE A 533 -12.92 -14.24 -2.17
N ILE A 534 -13.04 -13.30 -3.12
CA ILE A 534 -14.30 -12.60 -3.37
C ILE A 534 -15.22 -13.41 -4.28
N GLN A 535 -16.52 -13.13 -4.15
CA GLN A 535 -17.53 -13.71 -5.04
C GLN A 535 -17.27 -13.30 -6.51
N PRO A 536 -17.51 -14.21 -7.47
CA PRO A 536 -18.14 -15.51 -7.33
C PRO A 536 -17.18 -16.71 -7.18
N LEU A 537 -15.89 -16.53 -6.82
CA LEU A 537 -14.94 -17.65 -6.78
C LEU A 537 -15.38 -18.82 -5.89
N PRO A 538 -15.88 -18.58 -4.66
CA PRO A 538 -16.33 -19.69 -3.82
C PRO A 538 -17.51 -20.43 -4.44
N MET A 539 -18.41 -19.71 -5.12
CA MET A 539 -19.52 -20.32 -5.88
C MET A 539 -19.03 -21.16 -7.05
N ILE A 540 -18.08 -20.65 -7.84
CA ILE A 540 -17.50 -21.39 -8.96
C ILE A 540 -16.80 -22.65 -8.45
N LYS A 541 -16.07 -22.56 -7.33
CA LYS A 541 -15.42 -23.73 -6.72
C LYS A 541 -16.42 -24.78 -6.27
N ALA A 542 -17.54 -24.38 -5.66
CA ALA A 542 -18.59 -25.29 -5.22
C ALA A 542 -19.26 -26.06 -6.37
N HIS A 543 -19.28 -25.50 -7.58
CA HIS A 543 -19.88 -26.10 -8.78
C HIS A 543 -18.84 -26.50 -9.84
N TYR A 544 -17.56 -26.58 -9.47
CA TYR A 544 -16.48 -26.70 -10.46
C TYR A 544 -16.61 -27.95 -11.33
N ASP A 545 -16.85 -29.12 -10.71
CA ASP A 545 -16.95 -30.39 -11.43
C ASP A 545 -18.15 -30.44 -12.37
N ASP A 546 -19.30 -29.90 -11.93
CA ASP A 546 -20.49 -29.77 -12.77
C ASP A 546 -20.23 -28.90 -14.01
N LEU A 547 -19.56 -27.76 -13.81
CA LEU A 547 -19.20 -26.84 -14.89
C LEU A 547 -18.23 -27.47 -15.88
N VAL A 548 -17.24 -28.26 -15.41
CA VAL A 548 -16.34 -29.03 -16.28
C VAL A 548 -17.12 -30.01 -17.15
N VAL A 549 -18.01 -30.80 -16.55
CA VAL A 549 -18.83 -31.79 -17.27
C VAL A 549 -19.71 -31.12 -18.32
N ILE A 550 -20.41 -30.05 -17.93
CA ILE A 550 -21.26 -29.28 -18.86
C ILE A 550 -20.42 -28.72 -20.01
N GLY A 551 -19.31 -28.06 -19.71
CA GLY A 551 -18.48 -27.43 -20.73
C GLY A 551 -17.87 -28.44 -21.71
N GLN A 552 -17.46 -29.62 -21.24
CA GLN A 552 -17.04 -30.71 -22.12
C GLN A 552 -18.17 -31.19 -23.05
N LYS A 553 -19.39 -31.40 -22.50
CA LYS A 553 -20.56 -31.74 -23.31
C LYS A 553 -20.88 -30.66 -24.34
N MET A 554 -20.81 -29.38 -23.96
CA MET A 554 -21.06 -28.26 -24.87
C MET A 554 -20.06 -28.24 -26.02
N LYS A 555 -18.77 -28.51 -25.77
CA LYS A 555 -17.76 -28.66 -26.82
C LYS A 555 -18.09 -29.80 -27.78
N THR A 556 -18.49 -30.96 -27.25
CA THR A 556 -18.92 -32.09 -28.09
C THR A 556 -20.14 -31.72 -28.95
N LEU A 557 -21.15 -31.06 -28.37
CA LEU A 557 -22.34 -30.63 -29.09
C LEU A 557 -22.02 -29.59 -30.18
N LYS A 558 -21.06 -28.69 -29.93
CA LYS A 558 -20.56 -27.73 -30.94
C LYS A 558 -20.00 -28.47 -32.15
N THR A 559 -19.10 -29.43 -31.93
CA THR A 559 -18.54 -30.27 -33.01
C THR A 559 -19.64 -31.04 -33.75
N MET A 560 -20.59 -31.65 -33.03
CA MET A 560 -21.71 -32.36 -33.66
C MET A 560 -22.61 -31.44 -34.49
N ALA A 561 -22.79 -30.17 -34.08
CA ALA A 561 -23.55 -29.19 -34.83
C ALA A 561 -22.80 -28.70 -36.08
N GLU A 562 -21.49 -28.48 -35.97
CA GLU A 562 -20.60 -28.14 -37.10
C GLU A 562 -20.59 -29.25 -38.16
N ASP A 563 -20.55 -30.51 -37.71
CA ASP A 563 -20.62 -31.70 -38.55
C ASP A 563 -22.06 -32.07 -38.99
N LYS A 564 -23.06 -31.24 -38.64
CA LYS A 564 -24.49 -31.40 -38.98
C LYS A 564 -25.13 -32.71 -38.45
N THR A 565 -24.53 -33.32 -37.45
CA THR A 565 -25.06 -34.50 -36.76
C THR A 565 -26.24 -34.14 -35.85
N ILE A 566 -26.26 -32.90 -35.32
CA ILE A 566 -27.42 -32.33 -34.63
C ILE A 566 -27.83 -31.00 -35.27
N PRO A 567 -29.10 -30.56 -35.12
CA PRO A 567 -29.53 -29.25 -35.58
C PRO A 567 -28.75 -28.12 -34.88
N ILE A 568 -28.16 -27.21 -35.65
CA ILE A 568 -27.45 -26.04 -35.10
C ILE A 568 -28.34 -25.16 -34.21
N THR A 569 -29.65 -25.14 -34.46
CA THR A 569 -30.63 -24.44 -33.62
C THR A 569 -30.70 -25.03 -32.22
N ARG A 570 -30.58 -26.36 -32.07
CA ARG A 570 -30.59 -27.03 -30.78
C ARG A 570 -29.31 -26.74 -29.98
N TYR A 571 -28.16 -26.76 -30.64
CA TYR A 571 -26.90 -26.33 -30.02
C TYR A 571 -26.99 -24.88 -29.52
N LYS A 572 -27.44 -23.94 -30.37
CA LYS A 572 -27.56 -22.53 -30.00
C LYS A 572 -28.51 -22.29 -28.81
N GLU A 573 -29.58 -23.06 -28.69
CA GLU A 573 -30.49 -22.96 -27.54
C GLU A 573 -29.78 -23.35 -26.23
N LEU A 574 -29.05 -24.48 -26.23
CA LEU A 574 -28.32 -24.96 -25.06
C LEU A 574 -27.13 -24.06 -24.72
N ASP A 575 -26.43 -23.55 -25.74
CA ASP A 575 -25.35 -22.59 -25.59
C ASP A 575 -25.86 -21.27 -24.99
N GLY A 576 -27.02 -20.78 -25.43
CA GLY A 576 -27.69 -19.65 -24.81
C GLY A 576 -27.97 -19.85 -23.32
N ARG A 577 -28.50 -21.02 -22.93
CA ARG A 577 -28.74 -21.37 -21.51
C ARG A 577 -27.44 -21.50 -20.72
N TYR A 578 -26.39 -22.05 -21.33
CA TYR A 578 -25.08 -22.13 -20.69
C TYR A 578 -24.47 -20.74 -20.46
N CYS A 579 -24.59 -19.84 -21.44
CA CYS A 579 -24.23 -18.43 -21.31
C CYS A 579 -25.04 -17.73 -20.22
N ASP A 580 -26.34 -18.03 -20.09
CA ASP A 580 -27.18 -17.48 -19.01
C ASP A 580 -26.67 -17.92 -17.64
N ILE A 581 -26.32 -19.20 -17.45
CA ILE A 581 -25.70 -19.70 -16.20
C ILE A 581 -24.38 -18.97 -15.91
N ILE A 582 -23.52 -18.84 -16.91
CA ILE A 582 -22.25 -18.10 -16.79
C ILE A 582 -22.50 -16.66 -16.34
N ASN A 583 -23.53 -16.00 -16.88
CA ASN A 583 -23.91 -14.65 -16.52
C ASN A 583 -24.51 -14.52 -15.12
N LEU A 584 -25.05 -15.59 -14.52
CA LEU A 584 -25.51 -15.57 -13.12
C LEU A 584 -24.35 -15.36 -12.15
N PHE A 585 -23.15 -15.90 -12.44
CA PHE A 585 -21.96 -15.67 -11.62
C PHE A 585 -21.49 -14.21 -11.64
N SER A 586 -21.83 -13.45 -12.69
CA SER A 586 -21.50 -12.01 -12.80
C SER A 586 -22.51 -11.11 -12.07
N LYS A 587 -23.57 -11.66 -11.47
CA LYS A 587 -24.66 -10.92 -10.83
C LYS A 587 -24.79 -11.32 -9.36
N PRO A 588 -25.51 -10.53 -8.53
CA PRO A 588 -25.87 -10.92 -7.17
C PRO A 588 -26.91 -12.06 -7.22
N SER A 589 -26.47 -13.27 -7.50
CA SER A 589 -27.28 -14.49 -7.53
C SER A 589 -26.99 -15.36 -6.33
N SER A 590 -27.98 -16.14 -5.90
CA SER A 590 -27.81 -17.07 -4.78
C SER A 590 -27.20 -18.40 -5.24
N TYR A 591 -26.54 -19.13 -4.32
CA TYR A 591 -26.04 -20.48 -4.60
C TYR A 591 -27.16 -21.42 -5.07
N GLN A 592 -28.36 -21.28 -4.51
CA GLN A 592 -29.52 -22.09 -4.87
C GLN A 592 -29.99 -21.83 -6.30
N GLU A 593 -30.00 -20.56 -6.72
CA GLU A 593 -30.38 -20.17 -8.08
C GLU A 593 -29.39 -20.72 -9.11
N ILE A 594 -28.09 -20.59 -8.86
CA ILE A 594 -27.05 -21.12 -9.74
C ILE A 594 -27.11 -22.64 -9.79
N GLY A 595 -27.19 -23.31 -8.64
CA GLY A 595 -27.31 -24.77 -8.56
C GLY A 595 -28.55 -25.29 -9.30
N ALA A 596 -29.70 -24.63 -9.15
CA ALA A 596 -30.92 -25.01 -9.87
C ALA A 596 -30.77 -24.86 -11.39
N ALA A 597 -30.13 -23.78 -11.85
CA ALA A 597 -29.89 -23.57 -13.28
C ALA A 597 -28.91 -24.59 -13.87
N ILE A 598 -27.84 -24.93 -13.14
CA ILE A 598 -26.88 -25.99 -13.50
C ILE A 598 -27.60 -27.34 -13.63
N LEU A 599 -28.37 -27.75 -12.62
CA LEU A 599 -29.12 -29.02 -12.64
C LEU A 599 -30.14 -29.06 -13.80
N ALA A 600 -30.82 -27.95 -14.07
CA ALA A 600 -31.79 -27.86 -15.17
C ALA A 600 -31.12 -28.05 -16.54
N LEU A 601 -29.91 -27.49 -16.74
CA LEU A 601 -29.15 -27.70 -17.96
C LEU A 601 -28.59 -29.12 -18.05
N GLN A 602 -28.06 -29.67 -16.95
CA GLN A 602 -27.58 -31.05 -16.91
C GLN A 602 -28.67 -32.04 -17.32
N GLY A 603 -29.91 -31.88 -16.82
CA GLY A 603 -31.04 -32.72 -17.23
C GLY A 603 -31.28 -32.72 -18.73
N GLN A 604 -31.22 -31.55 -19.38
CA GLN A 604 -31.40 -31.43 -20.83
C GLN A 604 -30.24 -31.99 -21.65
N LEU A 605 -29.04 -32.06 -21.05
CA LEU A 605 -27.84 -32.64 -21.65
C LEU A 605 -27.72 -34.15 -21.40
N VAL A 606 -28.59 -34.76 -20.61
CA VAL A 606 -28.67 -36.22 -20.43
C VAL A 606 -29.53 -36.86 -21.52
N ASP A 607 -30.49 -36.10 -22.06
CA ASP A 607 -31.42 -36.55 -23.12
C ASP A 607 -30.81 -36.48 -24.54
N LEU A 608 -29.51 -36.22 -24.66
CA LEU A 608 -28.73 -36.06 -25.90
C LEU A 608 -27.47 -36.93 -25.82
#